data_AF-A0A0B3S2F0-F1
#
_entry.id   AF-A0A0B3S2F0-F1
#
_cell.length_a   1.000
_cell.length_b   1.000
_cell.length_c   1.000
_cell.angle_alpha   90.00
_cell.angle_beta   90.00
_cell.angle_gamma   90.00
#
_symmetry.space_group_name_H-M   'P 1'
#
loop_
_entity.id
_entity.type
_entity.pdbx_description
1 polymer ?
#
loop_
_entity_poly.entity_id
_entity_poly.type
_entity_poly.pdbx_seq_one_letter_code
_entity_poly.pdbx_strand_id
1 'polypeptide(L)'
;MRSVEGSRFSLRFRGPLVEATRTSPEWLPRFEEIARKAGLAAQIETGCRAKWVEGDPAMMWIGLSCDGKPAPKMPRRPRTIQCAIDEPAPRATRRGLVLDCGVGRR
;
A
#
# COMPACT_ATOMS: atom_id res chain seq x y z
N MET A 1 10.08 -9.35 -10.93
CA MET A 1 10.21 -9.26 -9.46
C MET A 1 11.57 -8.65 -9.16
N ARG A 2 11.65 -7.68 -8.26
CA ARG A 2 12.88 -6.91 -7.99
C ARG A 2 13.33 -7.11 -6.54
N SER A 3 14.63 -7.34 -6.35
CA SER A 3 15.24 -7.52 -5.02
C SER A 3 16.05 -6.29 -4.63
N VAL A 4 15.89 -5.82 -3.39
CA VAL A 4 16.63 -4.70 -2.80
C VAL A 4 16.91 -5.03 -1.34
N GLU A 5 18.19 -5.16 -0.97
CA GLU A 5 18.62 -5.31 0.43
C GLU A 5 17.86 -6.41 1.20
N GLY A 6 17.73 -7.59 0.59
CA GLY A 6 17.00 -8.74 1.15
C GLY A 6 15.49 -8.72 0.93
N SER A 7 14.88 -7.56 0.68
CA SER A 7 13.46 -7.44 0.37
C SER A 7 13.18 -7.73 -1.10
N ARG A 8 12.06 -8.41 -1.39
CA ARG A 8 11.63 -8.73 -2.77
C ARG A 8 10.27 -8.11 -3.05
N PHE A 9 10.14 -7.49 -4.23
CA PHE A 9 8.93 -6.76 -4.64
C PHE A 9 8.42 -7.21 -6.01
N SER A 10 7.12 -7.42 -6.10
CA SER A 10 6.38 -7.45 -7.35
C SER A 10 5.90 -6.03 -7.65
N LEU A 11 6.21 -5.52 -8.85
CA LEU A 11 5.89 -4.15 -9.23
C LEU A 11 4.86 -4.18 -10.36
N ARG A 12 3.79 -3.39 -10.21
CA ARG A 12 2.75 -3.19 -11.23
C ARG A 12 2.65 -1.70 -11.53
N PHE A 13 2.67 -1.36 -12.82
CA PHE A 13 2.78 0.03 -13.26
C PHE A 13 1.48 0.49 -13.92
N ARG A 14 1.07 1.71 -13.59
CA ARG A 14 0.03 2.46 -14.29
C ARG A 14 0.53 3.88 -14.55
N GLY A 15 1.23 4.05 -15.65
CA GLY A 15 1.97 5.29 -15.92
C GLY A 15 3.00 5.56 -14.82
N PRO A 16 3.07 6.78 -14.25
CA PRO A 16 4.03 7.12 -13.19
C PRO A 16 3.60 6.64 -11.78
N LEU A 17 2.52 5.86 -11.66
CA LEU A 17 2.07 5.26 -10.41
C LEU A 17 2.46 3.77 -10.38
N VAL A 18 3.05 3.33 -9.28
CA VAL A 18 3.45 1.93 -9.08
C VAL A 18 2.74 1.35 -7.86
N GLU A 19 2.18 0.16 -8.01
CA GLU A 19 1.83 -0.72 -6.89
C GLU A 19 3.01 -1.66 -6.65
N ALA A 20 3.57 -1.63 -5.45
CA ALA A 20 4.67 -2.48 -5.03
C ALA A 20 4.19 -3.44 -3.94
N THR A 21 4.10 -4.72 -4.27
CA THR A 21 3.75 -5.79 -3.32
C THR A 21 5.02 -6.49 -2.84
N ARG A 22 5.28 -6.51 -1.53
CA ARG A 22 6.40 -7.24 -0.96
C ARG A 22 6.09 -8.74 -0.93
N THR A 23 7.03 -9.55 -1.40
CA THR A 23 6.92 -11.02 -1.50
C THR A 23 7.96 -11.75 -0.63
N SER A 24 8.87 -11.03 0.04
CA SER A 24 9.74 -11.57 1.09
C SER A 24 9.08 -11.45 2.47
N PRO A 25 9.09 -12.51 3.30
CA PRO A 25 8.75 -12.38 4.71
C PRO A 25 9.90 -11.70 5.47
N GLU A 26 9.59 -10.77 6.37
CA GLU A 26 10.54 -10.10 7.25
C GLU A 26 9.87 -9.89 8.61
N TRP A 27 10.64 -10.02 9.69
CA TRP A 27 10.12 -9.90 11.05
C TRP A 27 9.96 -8.44 11.45
N LEU A 28 8.72 -8.04 11.79
CA LEU A 28 8.34 -6.71 12.29
C LEU A 28 9.05 -5.54 11.57
N PRO A 29 9.00 -5.47 10.23
CA PRO A 29 9.75 -4.47 9.51
C PRO A 29 9.15 -3.08 9.72
N ARG A 30 10.02 -2.08 9.89
CA ARG A 30 9.59 -0.68 9.97
C ARG A 30 9.13 -0.22 8.60
N PHE A 31 7.98 0.46 8.53
CA PHE A 31 7.43 0.95 7.27
C PHE A 31 8.42 1.80 6.48
N GLU A 32 9.09 2.77 7.14
CA GLU A 32 10.04 3.67 6.49
C GLU A 32 11.17 2.94 5.75
N GLU A 33 11.66 1.85 6.33
CA GLU A 33 12.72 1.04 5.75
C GLU A 33 12.22 0.31 4.49
N ILE A 34 11.07 -0.35 4.59
CA ILE A 34 10.45 -1.10 3.48
C ILE A 34 10.00 -0.16 2.37
N ALA A 35 9.46 1.01 2.72
CA ALA A 35 9.07 2.06 1.79
C ALA A 35 10.28 2.57 0.99
N ARG A 36 11.43 2.80 1.64
CA ARG A 36 12.67 3.17 0.95
C ARG A 36 13.12 2.07 -0.02
N LYS A 37 13.13 0.81 0.41
CA LYS A 37 13.53 -0.34 -0.44
C LYS A 37 12.60 -0.51 -1.65
N ALA A 38 11.30 -0.37 -1.47
CA ALA A 38 10.33 -0.41 -2.57
C ALA A 38 10.48 0.77 -3.54
N GLY A 39 10.70 1.98 -3.01
CA GLY A 39 11.05 3.16 -3.79
C GLY A 39 12.27 2.91 -4.67
N LEU A 40 13.36 2.40 -4.09
CA LEU A 40 14.55 2.01 -4.83
C LEU A 40 14.26 0.94 -5.90
N ALA A 41 13.46 -0.07 -5.57
CA ALA A 41 13.08 -1.11 -6.54
C ALA A 41 12.39 -0.50 -7.77
N ALA A 42 11.45 0.41 -7.57
CA ALA A 42 10.76 1.12 -8.65
C ALA A 42 11.69 2.06 -9.43
N GLN A 43 12.60 2.77 -8.76
CA GLN A 43 13.58 3.63 -9.42
C GLN A 43 14.54 2.82 -10.31
N ILE A 44 15.00 1.66 -9.86
CA ILE A 44 15.90 0.82 -10.66
C ILE A 44 15.17 0.24 -11.87
N GLU A 45 13.89 -0.14 -11.72
CA GLU A 45 13.10 -0.71 -12.82
C GLU A 45 12.78 0.34 -13.90
N THR A 46 12.65 1.62 -13.54
CA THR A 46 12.14 2.67 -14.43
C THR A 46 13.15 3.75 -14.82
N GLY A 47 14.24 3.91 -14.06
CA GLY A 47 15.12 5.07 -14.14
C GLY A 47 14.51 6.38 -13.61
N CYS A 48 13.23 6.38 -13.23
CA CYS A 48 12.55 7.56 -12.69
C CYS A 48 12.90 7.78 -11.21
N ARG A 49 12.54 8.95 -10.67
CA ARG A 49 12.70 9.27 -9.25
C ARG A 49 11.42 9.02 -8.46
N ALA A 50 11.49 8.24 -7.39
CA ALA A 50 10.39 8.10 -6.44
C ALA A 50 10.25 9.40 -5.63
N LYS A 51 9.04 9.97 -5.61
CA LYS A 51 8.73 11.22 -4.90
C LYS A 51 8.01 11.00 -3.59
N TRP A 52 7.22 9.93 -3.51
CA TRP A 52 6.52 9.52 -2.29
C TRP A 52 6.24 8.03 -2.35
N VAL A 53 6.11 7.42 -1.18
CA VAL A 53 5.69 6.04 -0.98
C VAL A 53 4.69 6.04 0.18
N GLU A 54 3.52 5.45 0.00
CA GLU A 54 2.46 5.37 1.02
C GLU A 54 1.80 3.99 0.97
N GLY A 55 1.37 3.48 2.12
CA GLY A 55 0.63 2.21 2.21
C GLY A 55 1.01 1.41 3.44
N ASP A 56 1.00 0.10 3.29
CA ASP A 56 1.35 -0.88 4.32
C ASP A 56 2.69 -1.55 3.95
N PRO A 57 3.54 -2.01 4.90
CA PRO A 57 4.78 -2.71 4.57
C PRO A 57 4.63 -3.95 3.67
N ALA A 58 3.43 -4.52 3.51
CA ALA A 58 3.15 -5.60 2.56
C ALA A 58 2.78 -5.09 1.16
N MET A 59 2.14 -3.91 1.04
CA MET A 59 1.76 -3.32 -0.24
C MET A 59 1.76 -1.80 -0.19
N MET A 60 2.48 -1.18 -1.12
CA MET A 60 2.66 0.28 -1.18
C MET A 60 2.34 0.84 -2.57
N TRP A 61 1.89 2.09 -2.56
CA TRP A 61 1.81 2.94 -3.74
C TRP A 61 3.03 3.85 -3.82
N ILE A 62 3.57 4.03 -5.02
CA ILE A 62 4.75 4.85 -5.28
C ILE A 62 4.43 5.83 -6.42
N GLY A 63 4.63 7.12 -6.16
CA GLY A 63 4.57 8.14 -7.19
C GLY A 63 5.95 8.43 -7.77
N LEU A 64 6.12 8.18 -9.07
CA LEU A 64 7.35 8.43 -9.81
C LEU A 64 7.31 9.76 -10.56
N SER A 65 8.46 10.42 -10.64
CA SER A 65 8.71 11.56 -11.52
C SER A 65 9.70 11.12 -12.59
N CYS A 66 9.24 11.10 -13.84
CA CYS A 66 9.99 10.67 -15.01
C CYS A 66 10.18 11.87 -15.95
N ASP A 67 11.37 12.03 -16.53
CA ASP A 67 11.67 13.07 -17.54
C ASP A 67 11.26 14.50 -17.11
N GLY A 68 11.46 14.83 -15.83
CA GLY A 68 11.08 16.13 -15.27
C GLY A 68 9.57 16.33 -15.05
N LYS A 69 8.72 15.38 -15.46
CA LYS A 69 7.27 15.44 -15.18
C LYS A 69 7.00 15.24 -13.69
N PRO A 70 6.04 15.97 -13.11
CA PRO A 70 5.70 15.82 -11.70
C PRO A 70 5.11 14.42 -11.43
N ALA A 71 5.37 13.90 -10.23
CA ALA A 71 4.73 12.68 -9.78
C ALA A 71 3.22 12.88 -9.61
N PRO A 72 2.41 11.80 -9.75
CA PRO A 72 1.00 11.85 -9.42
C PRO A 72 0.81 12.35 -7.97
N LYS A 73 -0.35 12.95 -7.69
CA LYS A 73 -0.66 13.41 -6.32
C LYS A 73 -0.70 12.21 -5.39
N MET A 74 -0.06 12.36 -4.23
CA MET A 74 -0.14 11.34 -3.17
C MET A 74 -1.60 11.12 -2.79
N PRO A 75 -2.07 9.86 -2.69
CA PRO A 75 -3.41 9.55 -2.24
C PRO A 75 -3.65 10.20 -0.88
N ARG A 76 -4.76 10.95 -0.74
CA ARG A 76 -5.15 11.48 0.56
C ARG A 76 -5.59 10.31 1.42
N ARG A 77 -5.13 10.26 2.68
CA ARG A 77 -5.68 9.31 3.65
C ARG A 77 -7.18 9.57 3.76
N PRO A 78 -8.05 8.61 3.41
CA PRO A 78 -9.48 8.78 3.62
C PRO A 78 -9.75 8.96 5.12
N ARG A 79 -10.93 9.49 5.45
CA ARG A 79 -11.39 9.52 6.84
C ARG A 79 -11.32 8.10 7.39
N THR A 80 -10.80 7.93 8.61
CA THR A 80 -10.80 6.62 9.27
C THR A 80 -12.26 6.18 9.41
N ILE A 81 -12.60 5.01 8.86
CA ILE A 81 -13.91 4.39 9.07
C ILE A 81 -13.71 3.33 10.15
N GLN A 82 -14.49 3.41 11.21
CA GLN A 82 -14.52 2.37 12.25
C GLN A 82 -15.76 1.51 11.99
N CYS A 83 -15.56 0.19 11.87
CA CYS A 83 -16.64 -0.76 11.68
C CYS A 83 -16.71 -1.72 12.86
N ALA A 84 -17.89 -1.85 13.47
CA ALA A 84 -18.20 -2.91 14.41
C ALA A 84 -18.69 -4.13 13.64
N ILE A 85 -18.31 -5.33 14.10
CA ILE A 85 -18.89 -6.58 13.61
C ILE A 85 -20.07 -6.88 14.52
N ASP A 86 -21.27 -6.81 13.96
CA ASP A 86 -22.46 -7.25 14.67
C ASP A 86 -22.62 -8.76 14.47
N GLU A 87 -22.73 -9.50 15.56
CA GLU A 87 -23.05 -10.92 15.48
C GLU A 87 -24.46 -11.08 14.88
N PRO A 88 -24.62 -11.85 13.79
CA PRO A 88 -25.94 -12.14 13.28
C PRO A 88 -26.72 -12.92 14.33
N ALA A 89 -28.02 -12.63 14.47
CA ALA A 89 -28.90 -13.39 15.36
C ALA A 89 -28.74 -14.91 15.11
N PRO A 90 -28.75 -15.75 16.17
CA PRO A 90 -28.35 -17.17 16.12
C PRO A 90 -29.16 -18.08 15.17
N ARG A 91 -30.17 -17.55 14.49
CA ARG A 91 -31.03 -18.27 13.53
C ARG A 91 -31.07 -17.64 12.13
N ALA A 92 -30.15 -16.72 11.81
CA ALA A 92 -30.09 -16.13 10.47
C ALA A 92 -29.77 -17.20 9.41
N THR A 93 -30.65 -17.37 8.42
CA THR A 93 -30.50 -18.31 7.30
C THR A 93 -29.40 -17.93 6.32
N ARG A 94 -28.88 -16.69 6.39
CA ARG A 94 -27.70 -16.23 5.66
C ARG A 94 -26.52 -16.13 6.61
N ARG A 95 -25.43 -16.86 6.32
CA ARG A 95 -24.14 -16.68 6.99
C ARG A 95 -23.48 -15.42 6.40
N GLY A 96 -23.67 -14.29 7.08
CA GLY A 96 -22.99 -13.04 6.76
C GLY A 96 -22.73 -12.27 8.05
N LEU A 97 -21.58 -11.61 8.14
CA LEU A 97 -21.29 -10.65 9.20
C LEU A 97 -21.94 -9.32 8.80
N VAL A 98 -22.68 -8.71 9.71
CA VAL A 98 -23.18 -7.34 9.52
C VAL A 98 -22.08 -6.40 10.02
N LEU A 99 -21.79 -5.36 9.23
CA LEU A 99 -20.84 -4.32 9.60
C LEU A 99 -21.59 -3.01 9.78
N ASP A 100 -21.54 -2.45 10.98
CA ASP A 100 -21.95 -1.06 11.22
C ASP A 100 -20.70 -0.17 11.16
N CYS A 101 -20.66 0.73 10.19
CA CYS A 101 -19.49 1.55 9.88
C CYS A 101 -19.78 3.04 10.06
N GLY A 102 -18.99 3.71 10.89
CA GLY A 102 -19.05 5.15 11.13
C GLY A 102 -17.72 5.87 10.84
N VAL A 103 -17.77 7.20 10.72
CA VAL A 103 -16.56 8.03 10.64
C VAL A 103 -15.90 8.07 12.03
N GLY A 104 -14.74 7.43 12.17
CA GLY A 104 -13.94 7.50 13.37
C GLY A 104 -13.35 8.90 13.56
N ARG A 105 -13.50 9.48 14.74
CA ARG A 105 -12.69 10.64 15.17
C ARG A 105 -11.32 10.11 15.58
N ARG A 106 -10.28 10.63 14.94
CA ARG A 106 -8.89 10.32 15.26
C ARG A 106 -8.49 10.93 16.59
#